data_AF-A0A844YEP4-F1
#
_entry.id   AF-A0A844YEP4-F1
#
_cell.length_a   1.000
_cell.length_b   1.000
_cell.length_c   1.000
_cell.angle_alpha   90.00
_cell.angle_beta   90.00
_cell.angle_gamma   90.00
#
_symmetry.space_group_name_H-M   'P 1'
#
loop_
_entity.id
_entity.type
_entity.pdbx_description
1 polymer ?
#
loop_
_entity_poly.entity_id
_entity_poly.type
_entity_poly.pdbx_seq_one_letter_code
_entity_poly.pdbx_strand_id
1 'polypeptide(L)'
;MSATDIQTITVTVNGESRRTSATTVADFVRELDLAPEKVAVEHNGAIAPRSSLQSVQLRDGDVLEIVHFVGGGDHQAVLDDDSWTVAGRTFRSRLIVGTGKYKDFEQNAAALEASGAEIVTVAVRRVNVCDPKSPMLTDYIDPKKITYLPNTAGCFTADEAIRTLRLAREAGGWDLVKLEVLGEAKTLYPDMRETLKATETLANEGFLPMVYCVDDPIAAKQLEEAGAVAVMPLGAPIGSGLGIQNRVTIRLIKEGASVPVLVDAGVGTASDAAVAMELGCDGVLMNTAIAEAKDPVRMARAMKLAVEAGRHAYLSGRMATRKYADPSSPLAGLI
;
A
#
# COMPACT_ATOMS: atom_id res chain seq x y z
N MET A 1 -69.46 -28.81 3.95
CA MET A 1 -68.13 -28.19 4.01
C MET A 1 -68.27 -26.93 4.85
N SER A 2 -67.89 -26.99 6.12
CA SER A 2 -67.85 -25.80 6.99
C SER A 2 -66.51 -25.12 6.73
N ALA A 3 -66.55 -23.85 6.33
CA ALA A 3 -65.38 -22.98 6.34
C ALA A 3 -64.95 -22.85 7.80
N THR A 4 -63.77 -23.35 8.12
CA THR A 4 -63.11 -23.11 9.41
C THR A 4 -62.82 -21.62 9.46
N ASP A 5 -63.52 -20.87 10.32
CA ASP A 5 -63.15 -19.50 10.66
C ASP A 5 -61.73 -19.57 11.24
N ILE A 6 -60.75 -19.15 10.45
CA ILE A 6 -59.37 -19.04 10.92
C ILE A 6 -59.37 -17.86 11.90
N GLN A 7 -59.35 -18.16 13.18
CA GLN A 7 -59.38 -17.18 14.24
C GLN A 7 -58.10 -16.33 14.17
N THR A 8 -58.22 -15.12 13.61
CA THR A 8 -57.11 -14.17 13.54
C THR A 8 -56.94 -13.46 14.87
N ILE A 9 -55.72 -13.46 15.41
CA ILE A 9 -55.33 -12.68 16.58
C ILE A 9 -54.58 -11.42 16.15
N THR A 10 -54.53 -10.43 17.04
CA THR A 10 -53.79 -9.18 16.86
C THR A 10 -52.55 -9.22 17.74
N VAL A 11 -51.38 -8.99 17.16
CA VAL A 11 -50.08 -8.91 17.86
C VAL A 11 -49.40 -7.58 17.53
N THR A 12 -48.52 -7.11 18.38
CA THR A 12 -47.66 -5.94 18.11
C THR A 12 -46.24 -6.42 17.83
N VAL A 13 -45.64 -6.00 16.73
CA VAL A 13 -44.30 -6.43 16.28
C VAL A 13 -43.44 -5.23 15.99
N ASN A 14 -42.32 -5.07 16.68
CA ASN A 14 -41.41 -3.92 16.54
C ASN A 14 -42.16 -2.57 16.56
N GLY A 15 -43.20 -2.48 17.40
CA GLY A 15 -44.06 -1.31 17.53
C GLY A 15 -45.28 -1.22 16.60
N GLU A 16 -45.45 -2.12 15.63
CA GLU A 16 -46.57 -2.12 14.67
C GLU A 16 -47.60 -3.22 14.94
N SER A 17 -48.90 -2.87 14.98
CA SER A 17 -49.97 -3.86 15.15
C SER A 17 -50.25 -4.64 13.86
N ARG A 18 -50.19 -5.96 13.93
CA ARG A 18 -50.44 -6.89 12.82
C ARG A 18 -51.47 -7.94 13.21
N ARG A 19 -52.33 -8.33 12.26
CA ARG A 19 -53.25 -9.47 12.44
C ARG A 19 -52.65 -10.71 11.80
N THR A 20 -52.72 -11.84 12.48
CA THR A 20 -52.13 -13.10 12.04
C THR A 20 -53.02 -14.29 12.40
N SER A 21 -52.86 -15.37 11.65
CA SER A 21 -53.43 -16.68 11.96
C SER A 21 -52.40 -17.67 12.54
N ALA A 22 -51.14 -17.23 12.69
CA ALA A 22 -50.07 -18.05 13.21
C ALA A 22 -50.32 -18.42 14.67
N THR A 23 -50.17 -19.72 14.96
CA THR A 23 -50.34 -20.26 16.32
C THR A 23 -49.08 -20.15 17.17
N THR A 24 -47.90 -20.13 16.53
CA THR A 24 -46.61 -20.08 17.24
C THR A 24 -45.73 -18.94 16.74
N VAL A 25 -44.76 -18.53 17.57
CA VAL A 25 -43.80 -17.50 17.18
C VAL A 25 -43.01 -17.91 15.92
N ALA A 26 -42.62 -19.18 15.80
CA ALA A 26 -41.92 -19.66 14.60
C ALA A 26 -42.78 -19.57 13.32
N ASP A 27 -44.07 -19.87 13.42
CA ASP A 27 -44.99 -19.78 12.28
C ASP A 27 -45.20 -18.33 11.87
N PHE A 28 -45.30 -17.44 12.86
CA PHE A 28 -45.44 -16.01 12.62
C PHE A 28 -44.19 -15.39 11.99
N VAL A 29 -42.99 -15.78 12.43
CA VAL A 29 -41.73 -15.36 11.80
C VAL A 29 -41.68 -15.80 10.33
N ARG A 30 -42.13 -17.03 10.02
CA ARG A 30 -42.22 -17.50 8.62
C ARG A 30 -43.26 -16.73 7.81
N GLU A 31 -44.37 -16.31 8.42
CA GLU A 31 -45.39 -15.45 7.80
C GLU A 31 -44.84 -14.04 7.46
N LEU A 32 -43.73 -13.63 8.08
CA LEU A 32 -42.99 -12.40 7.75
C LEU A 32 -41.92 -12.62 6.67
N ASP A 33 -41.89 -13.77 6.01
CA ASP A 33 -40.84 -14.20 5.08
C ASP A 33 -39.43 -14.24 5.71
N LEU A 34 -39.36 -14.40 7.03
CA LEU A 34 -38.12 -14.54 7.79
C LEU A 34 -37.90 -15.99 8.20
N ALA A 35 -36.63 -16.37 8.33
CA ALA A 35 -36.24 -17.68 8.79
C ALA A 35 -36.08 -17.67 10.33
N PRO A 36 -36.85 -18.47 11.10
CA PRO A 36 -36.78 -18.49 12.57
C PRO A 36 -35.38 -18.69 13.15
N GLU A 37 -34.51 -19.40 12.45
CA GLU A 37 -33.13 -19.63 12.84
C GLU A 37 -32.20 -18.41 12.65
N LYS A 38 -32.61 -17.45 11.81
CA LYS A 38 -31.85 -16.23 11.47
C LYS A 38 -32.28 -14.99 12.26
N VAL A 39 -33.29 -15.11 13.12
CA VAL A 39 -33.82 -14.01 13.93
C VAL A 39 -33.68 -14.30 15.42
N ALA A 40 -33.64 -13.24 16.23
CA ALA A 40 -33.89 -13.30 17.66
C ALA A 40 -35.28 -12.70 17.92
N VAL A 41 -36.03 -13.32 18.82
CA VAL A 41 -37.38 -12.87 19.17
C VAL A 41 -37.46 -12.65 20.68
N GLU A 42 -37.86 -11.45 21.09
CA GLU A 42 -38.39 -11.19 22.42
C GLU A 42 -39.92 -11.32 22.37
N HIS A 43 -40.50 -12.05 23.32
CA HIS A 43 -41.95 -12.23 23.45
C HIS A 43 -42.38 -11.70 24.82
N ASN A 44 -43.23 -10.67 24.82
CA ASN A 44 -43.76 -10.02 26.02
C ASN A 44 -42.66 -9.62 27.04
N GLY A 45 -41.51 -9.11 26.56
CA GLY A 45 -40.40 -8.68 27.41
C GLY A 45 -39.40 -9.77 27.79
N ALA A 46 -39.58 -11.02 27.32
CA ALA A 46 -38.66 -12.13 27.58
C ALA A 46 -38.06 -12.67 26.27
N ILE A 47 -36.73 -12.76 26.20
CA ILE A 47 -36.04 -13.34 25.04
C ILE A 47 -36.41 -14.82 24.93
N ALA A 48 -37.09 -15.18 23.85
CA ALA A 48 -37.45 -16.56 23.55
C ALA A 48 -36.24 -17.29 22.92
N PRO A 49 -35.74 -18.38 23.52
CA PRO A 49 -34.67 -19.17 22.91
C PRO A 49 -35.04 -19.61 21.48
N ARG A 50 -34.10 -19.48 20.53
CA ARG A 50 -34.31 -19.88 19.13
C ARG A 50 -34.84 -21.32 18.99
N SER A 51 -34.39 -22.23 19.86
CA SER A 51 -34.84 -23.63 19.88
C SER A 51 -36.29 -23.83 20.35
N SER A 52 -36.88 -22.87 21.05
CA SER A 52 -38.24 -22.99 21.59
C SER A 52 -39.30 -22.21 20.80
N LEU A 53 -38.93 -21.44 19.77
CA LEU A 53 -39.86 -20.60 18.99
C LEU A 53 -41.05 -21.39 18.40
N GLN A 54 -40.87 -22.67 18.09
CA GLN A 54 -41.94 -23.55 17.59
C GLN A 54 -42.92 -24.01 18.67
N SER A 55 -42.56 -23.87 19.95
CA SER A 55 -43.39 -24.24 21.10
C SER A 55 -44.03 -23.04 21.80
N VAL A 56 -43.54 -21.83 21.55
CA VAL A 56 -44.11 -20.59 22.10
C VAL A 56 -45.40 -20.25 21.35
N GLN A 57 -46.53 -20.35 22.04
CA GLN A 57 -47.86 -20.05 21.50
C GLN A 57 -48.11 -18.54 21.50
N LEU A 58 -48.67 -18.04 20.40
CA LEU A 58 -49.11 -16.65 20.29
C LEU A 58 -50.55 -16.49 20.79
N ARG A 59 -50.82 -15.37 21.45
CA ARG A 59 -52.13 -14.98 21.96
C ARG A 59 -52.49 -13.58 21.47
N ASP A 60 -53.78 -13.30 21.42
CA ASP A 60 -54.28 -11.97 21.11
C ASP A 60 -53.75 -10.96 22.14
N GLY A 61 -53.14 -9.88 21.64
CA GLY A 61 -52.49 -8.84 22.42
C GLY A 61 -51.00 -9.04 22.69
N ASP A 62 -50.38 -10.14 22.24
CA ASP A 62 -48.94 -10.36 22.46
C ASP A 62 -48.06 -9.31 21.76
N VAL A 63 -46.92 -9.01 22.39
CA VAL A 63 -45.90 -8.08 21.88
C VAL A 63 -44.63 -8.86 21.54
N LEU A 64 -44.10 -8.63 20.34
CA LEU A 64 -42.91 -9.26 19.79
C LEU A 64 -41.88 -8.21 19.37
N GLU A 65 -40.62 -8.42 19.75
CA GLU A 65 -39.47 -7.71 19.16
C GLU A 65 -38.67 -8.73 18.34
N ILE A 66 -38.62 -8.57 17.03
CA ILE A 66 -37.96 -9.49 16.09
C ILE A 66 -36.80 -8.75 15.42
N VAL A 67 -35.58 -9.26 15.64
CA VAL A 67 -34.36 -8.69 15.06
C VAL A 67 -33.56 -9.72 14.28
N HIS A 68 -32.83 -9.25 13.27
CA HIS A 68 -31.88 -10.05 12.50
C HIS A 68 -30.57 -9.27 12.30
N PHE A 69 -29.49 -9.99 12.01
CA PHE A 69 -28.24 -9.33 11.64
C PHE A 69 -28.38 -8.68 10.25
N VAL A 70 -28.06 -7.39 10.17
CA VAL A 70 -27.94 -6.65 8.92
C VAL A 70 -26.47 -6.55 8.55
N GLY A 71 -26.11 -7.03 7.36
CA GLY A 71 -24.77 -6.89 6.80
C GLY A 71 -24.82 -7.12 5.30
N GLY A 72 -24.38 -6.14 4.50
CA GLY A 72 -24.45 -6.22 3.05
C GLY A 72 -23.41 -5.34 2.37
N GLY A 73 -22.91 -5.84 1.24
CA GLY A 73 -22.01 -5.19 0.29
C GLY A 73 -21.82 -6.16 -0.87
N ASP A 74 -22.55 -5.94 -1.96
CA ASP A 74 -22.45 -6.79 -3.16
C ASP A 74 -21.35 -6.23 -4.06
N HIS A 75 -20.14 -6.76 -3.88
CA HIS A 75 -18.97 -6.32 -4.63
C HIS A 75 -18.28 -7.55 -5.22
N GLN A 76 -18.38 -7.71 -6.53
CA GLN A 76 -17.52 -8.63 -7.26
C GLN A 76 -16.09 -8.08 -7.24
N ALA A 77 -15.17 -8.81 -6.61
CA ALA A 77 -13.74 -8.50 -6.66
C ALA A 77 -13.15 -8.99 -7.98
N VAL A 78 -12.67 -8.07 -8.82
CA VAL A 78 -11.76 -8.39 -9.91
C VAL A 78 -10.36 -8.03 -9.41
N LEU A 79 -9.53 -9.05 -9.19
CA LEU A 79 -8.10 -8.87 -8.92
C LEU A 79 -7.37 -8.90 -10.26
N ASP A 80 -7.08 -7.72 -10.82
CA ASP A 80 -6.21 -7.60 -12.00
C ASP A 80 -4.74 -7.83 -11.64
N ASP A 81 -3.93 -8.27 -12.62
CA ASP A 81 -2.46 -8.39 -12.51
C ASP A 81 -1.83 -6.97 -12.50
N ASP A 82 -1.89 -6.28 -11.34
CA ASP A 82 -1.35 -4.93 -11.14
C ASP A 82 0.18 -4.92 -11.24
N SER A 83 0.69 -4.43 -12.36
CA SER A 83 2.12 -4.25 -12.65
C SER A 83 2.45 -2.79 -12.92
N TRP A 84 3.73 -2.46 -13.02
CA TRP A 84 4.20 -1.12 -13.40
C TRP A 84 5.41 -1.20 -14.32
N THR A 85 5.64 -0.15 -15.10
CA THR A 85 6.71 -0.11 -16.10
C THR A 85 7.54 1.15 -15.95
N VAL A 86 8.85 1.00 -16.05
CA VAL A 86 9.82 2.10 -16.16
C VAL A 86 10.84 1.75 -17.22
N ALA A 87 11.17 2.71 -18.09
CA ALA A 87 12.19 2.53 -19.12
C ALA A 87 12.01 1.25 -19.99
N GLY A 88 10.75 0.91 -20.32
CA GLY A 88 10.40 -0.27 -21.11
C GLY A 88 10.47 -1.61 -20.38
N ARG A 89 10.76 -1.62 -19.07
CA ARG A 89 10.83 -2.83 -18.24
C ARG A 89 9.63 -2.89 -17.30
N THR A 90 8.95 -4.02 -17.25
CA THR A 90 7.76 -4.24 -16.41
C THR A 90 8.11 -5.02 -15.16
N PHE A 91 7.59 -4.58 -14.02
CA PHE A 91 7.81 -5.15 -12.69
C PHE A 91 6.48 -5.37 -11.99
N ARG A 92 6.44 -6.34 -11.09
CA ARG A 92 5.30 -6.60 -10.20
C ARG A 92 5.52 -5.98 -8.84
N SER A 93 6.71 -6.14 -8.29
CA SER A 93 7.08 -5.54 -7.01
C SER A 93 7.25 -4.04 -7.17
N ARG A 94 6.51 -3.29 -6.37
CA ARG A 94 6.59 -1.83 -6.26
C ARG A 94 7.57 -1.38 -5.16
N LEU A 95 8.31 -2.32 -4.59
CA LEU A 95 9.35 -2.08 -3.58
C LEU A 95 10.72 -2.22 -4.23
N ILE A 96 11.54 -1.16 -4.13
CA ILE A 96 12.95 -1.17 -4.49
C ILE A 96 13.76 -1.12 -3.20
N VAL A 97 14.76 -1.98 -3.07
CA VAL A 97 15.63 -2.03 -1.88
C VAL A 97 17.07 -1.63 -2.21
N GLY A 98 17.74 -1.00 -1.25
CA GLY A 98 19.18 -0.77 -1.35
C GLY A 98 20.01 -1.93 -0.80
N THR A 99 21.30 -1.91 -1.09
CA THR A 99 22.29 -2.91 -0.65
C THR A 99 23.24 -2.42 0.44
N GLY A 100 23.08 -1.19 0.93
CA GLY A 100 23.98 -0.59 1.92
C GLY A 100 23.59 -0.93 3.36
N LYS A 101 24.57 -0.90 4.26
CA LYS A 101 24.41 -0.94 5.74
C LYS A 101 23.95 -2.26 6.35
N TYR A 102 23.74 -3.31 5.56
CA TYR A 102 23.57 -4.66 6.11
C TYR A 102 24.86 -5.13 6.78
N LYS A 103 24.73 -6.08 7.70
CA LYS A 103 25.87 -6.69 8.39
C LYS A 103 26.83 -7.37 7.41
N ASP A 104 26.28 -8.11 6.45
CA ASP A 104 26.98 -8.91 5.46
C ASP A 104 26.11 -9.09 4.21
N PHE A 105 26.67 -9.68 3.15
CA PHE A 105 25.97 -9.88 1.89
C PHE A 105 24.91 -10.99 1.98
N GLU A 106 25.08 -11.97 2.87
CA GLU A 106 24.11 -13.01 3.17
C GLU A 106 22.82 -12.41 3.76
N GLN A 107 22.95 -11.51 4.74
CA GLN A 107 21.79 -10.81 5.31
C GLN A 107 21.10 -9.94 4.26
N ASN A 108 21.87 -9.28 3.39
CA ASN A 108 21.34 -8.49 2.29
C ASN A 108 20.52 -9.34 1.32
N ALA A 109 21.07 -10.47 0.84
CA ALA A 109 20.37 -11.39 -0.04
C ALA A 109 19.09 -11.98 0.61
N ALA A 110 19.16 -12.34 1.90
CA ALA A 110 17.99 -12.83 2.64
C ALA A 110 16.90 -11.75 2.80
N ALA A 111 17.28 -10.50 3.04
CA ALA A 111 16.35 -9.38 3.10
C ALA A 111 15.74 -9.07 1.73
N LEU A 112 16.53 -9.12 0.65
CA LEU A 112 16.04 -8.97 -0.72
C LEU A 112 15.00 -10.02 -1.06
N GLU A 113 15.28 -11.29 -0.80
CA GLU A 113 14.33 -12.39 -1.03
C GLU A 113 13.03 -12.18 -0.24
N ALA A 114 13.12 -11.83 1.05
CA ALA A 114 11.95 -11.57 1.89
C ALA A 114 11.13 -10.35 1.45
N SER A 115 11.80 -9.33 0.88
CA SER A 115 11.14 -8.14 0.32
C SER A 115 10.40 -8.43 -1.00
N GLY A 116 10.81 -9.48 -1.73
CA GLY A 116 10.34 -9.74 -3.08
C GLY A 116 10.62 -8.61 -4.07
N ALA A 117 11.60 -7.74 -3.79
CA ALA A 117 11.99 -6.66 -4.70
C ALA A 117 12.67 -7.23 -5.96
N GLU A 118 12.31 -6.70 -7.11
CA GLU A 118 12.88 -7.08 -8.41
C GLU A 118 13.99 -6.12 -8.87
N ILE A 119 14.09 -4.96 -8.20
CA ILE A 119 15.11 -3.94 -8.45
C ILE A 119 15.88 -3.70 -7.15
N VAL A 120 17.22 -3.68 -7.27
CA VAL A 120 18.12 -3.37 -6.16
C VAL A 120 19.07 -2.23 -6.52
N THR A 121 19.23 -1.26 -5.62
CA THR A 121 20.22 -0.20 -5.83
C THR A 121 21.62 -0.64 -5.41
N VAL A 122 22.60 -0.30 -6.23
CA VAL A 122 24.02 -0.65 -5.99
C VAL A 122 24.90 0.59 -6.09
N ALA A 123 25.71 0.82 -5.06
CA ALA A 123 26.68 1.91 -5.09
C ALA A 123 27.91 1.51 -5.91
N VAL A 124 28.35 2.40 -6.80
CA VAL A 124 29.60 2.21 -7.54
C VAL A 124 30.77 2.51 -6.61
N ARG A 125 31.55 1.49 -6.24
CA ARG A 125 32.72 1.64 -5.35
C ARG A 125 33.99 1.14 -6.01
N ARG A 126 35.12 1.68 -5.56
CA ARG A 126 36.44 1.19 -5.95
C ARG A 126 36.61 -0.25 -5.46
N VAL A 127 37.07 -1.13 -6.34
CA VAL A 127 37.50 -2.49 -5.96
C VAL A 127 38.74 -2.38 -5.08
N ASN A 128 38.80 -3.16 -4.00
CA ASN A 128 40.00 -3.29 -3.19
C ASN A 128 41.03 -4.16 -3.93
N VAL A 129 41.87 -3.54 -4.75
CA VAL A 129 42.88 -4.26 -5.56
C VAL A 129 43.93 -4.99 -4.69
N CYS A 130 44.06 -4.62 -3.41
CA CYS A 130 44.98 -5.25 -2.47
C CYS A 130 44.45 -6.56 -1.88
N ASP A 131 43.15 -6.84 -1.99
CA ASP A 131 42.53 -8.08 -1.54
C ASP A 131 41.57 -8.66 -2.61
N PRO A 132 42.09 -9.44 -3.57
CA PRO A 132 41.29 -10.05 -4.63
C PRO A 132 40.24 -11.06 -4.15
N LYS A 133 40.29 -11.48 -2.87
CA LYS A 133 39.35 -12.44 -2.28
C LYS A 133 38.22 -11.78 -1.51
N SER A 134 38.20 -10.45 -1.43
CA SER A 134 37.09 -9.73 -0.83
C SER A 134 35.78 -10.10 -1.54
N PRO A 135 34.72 -10.47 -0.80
CA PRO A 135 33.45 -10.89 -1.39
C PRO A 135 32.82 -9.77 -2.22
N MET A 136 32.22 -10.13 -3.35
CA MET A 136 31.51 -9.20 -4.22
C MET A 136 30.00 -9.38 -4.09
N LEU A 137 29.25 -8.29 -4.20
CA LEU A 137 27.79 -8.33 -4.14
C LEU A 137 27.17 -9.29 -5.17
N THR A 138 27.77 -9.36 -6.37
CA THR A 138 27.34 -10.23 -7.47
C THR A 138 27.43 -11.71 -7.16
N ASP A 139 28.21 -12.10 -6.15
CA ASP A 139 28.32 -13.50 -5.71
C ASP A 139 27.06 -13.94 -4.92
N TYR A 140 26.31 -12.96 -4.40
CA TYR A 140 25.14 -13.17 -3.53
C TYR A 140 23.83 -12.77 -4.19
N ILE A 141 23.85 -11.77 -5.07
CA ILE A 141 22.69 -11.28 -5.80
C ILE A 141 23.01 -11.39 -7.29
N ASP A 142 22.27 -12.23 -8.01
CA ASP A 142 22.52 -12.48 -9.43
C ASP A 142 21.89 -11.36 -10.28
N PRO A 143 22.70 -10.56 -11.01
CA PRO A 143 22.20 -9.48 -11.86
C PRO A 143 21.38 -9.98 -13.07
N LYS A 144 21.34 -11.29 -13.34
CA LYS A 144 20.45 -11.89 -14.34
C LYS A 144 19.03 -12.12 -13.81
N LYS A 145 18.86 -12.22 -12.49
CA LYS A 145 17.56 -12.43 -11.83
C LYS A 145 16.99 -11.13 -11.27
N ILE A 146 17.86 -10.24 -10.82
CA ILE A 146 17.50 -8.99 -10.16
C ILE A 146 18.03 -7.82 -10.99
N THR A 147 17.17 -6.83 -11.24
CA THR A 147 17.56 -5.63 -11.96
C THR A 147 18.42 -4.75 -11.07
N TYR A 148 19.66 -4.51 -11.48
CA TYR A 148 20.55 -3.60 -10.78
C TYR A 148 20.25 -2.16 -11.19
N LEU A 149 20.22 -1.28 -10.20
CA LEU A 149 20.07 0.16 -10.37
C LEU A 149 21.31 0.86 -9.79
N PRO A 150 22.40 0.99 -10.58
CA PRO A 150 23.59 1.69 -10.14
C PRO A 150 23.29 3.13 -9.76
N ASN A 151 23.86 3.59 -8.64
CA ASN A 151 23.61 4.93 -8.12
C ASN A 151 24.89 5.75 -7.96
N THR A 152 24.70 7.06 -7.80
CA THR A 152 25.75 8.06 -7.57
C THR A 152 25.86 8.49 -6.12
N ALA A 153 25.53 7.59 -5.18
CA ALA A 153 25.57 7.90 -3.76
C ALA A 153 26.93 8.48 -3.35
N GLY A 154 26.91 9.64 -2.70
CA GLY A 154 28.11 10.37 -2.28
C GLY A 154 28.72 11.31 -3.33
N CYS A 155 28.07 11.53 -4.48
CA CYS A 155 28.44 12.60 -5.42
C CYS A 155 27.80 13.93 -4.99
N PHE A 156 28.58 15.01 -5.06
CA PHE A 156 28.13 16.36 -4.69
C PHE A 156 28.08 17.33 -5.85
N THR A 157 28.52 16.89 -7.04
CA THR A 157 28.44 17.67 -8.28
C THR A 157 27.91 16.81 -9.43
N ALA A 158 27.36 17.46 -10.45
CA ALA A 158 26.88 16.83 -11.66
C ALA A 158 28.01 16.05 -12.35
N ASP A 159 29.21 16.63 -12.42
CA ASP A 159 30.35 16.03 -13.12
C ASP A 159 30.82 14.74 -12.44
N GLU A 160 30.81 14.70 -11.10
CA GLU A 160 31.07 13.48 -10.32
C GLU A 160 30.02 12.39 -10.57
N ALA A 161 28.75 12.76 -10.56
CA ALA A 161 27.63 11.85 -10.78
C ALA A 161 27.67 11.26 -12.21
N ILE A 162 27.82 12.11 -13.21
CA ILE A 162 27.96 11.71 -14.63
C ILE A 162 29.15 10.76 -14.79
N ARG A 163 30.32 11.11 -14.25
CA ARG A 163 31.51 10.26 -14.32
C ARG A 163 31.28 8.90 -13.67
N THR A 164 30.61 8.87 -12.52
CA THR A 164 30.32 7.65 -11.78
C THR A 164 29.41 6.71 -12.58
N LEU A 165 28.38 7.23 -13.24
CA LEU A 165 27.46 6.41 -14.04
C LEU A 165 28.05 5.96 -15.37
N ARG A 166 28.91 6.78 -16.00
CA ARG A 166 29.72 6.33 -17.15
C ARG A 166 30.60 5.14 -16.77
N LEU A 167 31.28 5.20 -15.62
CA LEU A 167 32.06 4.05 -15.11
C LEU A 167 31.18 2.84 -14.81
N ALA A 168 29.99 3.03 -14.26
CA ALA A 168 29.04 1.95 -14.02
C ALA A 168 28.63 1.26 -15.33
N ARG A 169 28.30 2.05 -16.35
CA ARG A 169 27.95 1.55 -17.69
C ARG A 169 29.10 0.75 -18.31
N GLU A 170 30.33 1.23 -18.24
CA GLU A 170 31.49 0.48 -18.76
C GLU A 170 31.77 -0.81 -17.96
N ALA A 171 31.48 -0.82 -16.65
CA ALA A 171 31.74 -1.97 -15.79
C ALA A 171 30.73 -3.11 -15.95
N GLY A 172 29.47 -2.83 -16.28
CA GLY A 172 28.46 -3.90 -16.42
C GLY A 172 27.29 -3.61 -17.34
N GLY A 173 27.41 -2.62 -18.22
CA GLY A 173 26.48 -2.38 -19.33
C GLY A 173 25.14 -1.79 -18.92
N TRP A 174 25.02 -1.20 -17.73
CA TRP A 174 23.76 -0.64 -17.25
C TRP A 174 23.47 0.75 -17.84
N ASP A 175 22.28 0.90 -18.39
CA ASP A 175 21.70 2.13 -18.91
C ASP A 175 20.69 2.75 -17.95
N LEU A 176 19.91 1.93 -17.24
CA LEU A 176 19.03 2.30 -16.14
C LEU A 176 19.84 2.61 -14.89
N VAL A 177 19.70 3.84 -14.38
CA VAL A 177 20.56 4.38 -13.30
C VAL A 177 19.75 5.19 -12.31
N LYS A 178 20.13 5.15 -11.03
CA LYS A 178 19.64 6.07 -10.00
C LYS A 178 20.57 7.27 -9.93
N LEU A 179 20.09 8.44 -10.34
CA LEU A 179 20.83 9.68 -10.22
C LEU A 179 20.55 10.33 -8.85
N GLU A 180 21.61 10.63 -8.12
CA GLU A 180 21.61 11.26 -6.81
C GLU A 180 22.77 12.26 -6.73
N VAL A 181 22.46 13.56 -6.65
CA VAL A 181 23.47 14.62 -6.47
C VAL A 181 23.14 15.40 -5.20
N LEU A 182 24.01 15.30 -4.21
CA LEU A 182 23.78 15.84 -2.87
C LEU A 182 24.33 17.26 -2.74
N GLY A 183 23.64 18.15 -2.03
CA GLY A 183 24.13 19.49 -1.74
C GLY A 183 25.17 19.55 -0.63
N GLU A 184 25.01 18.73 0.42
CA GLU A 184 26.00 18.61 1.49
C GLU A 184 25.93 17.26 2.21
N ALA A 185 27.04 16.86 2.84
CA ALA A 185 27.17 15.56 3.51
C ALA A 185 26.33 15.44 4.80
N LYS A 186 25.98 16.57 5.43
CA LYS A 186 25.28 16.55 6.73
C LYS A 186 23.80 16.21 6.59
N THR A 187 23.13 16.84 5.64
CA THR A 187 21.68 16.66 5.43
C THR A 187 21.38 15.61 4.38
N LEU A 188 22.34 15.33 3.48
CA LEU A 188 22.14 14.48 2.30
C LEU A 188 20.92 14.93 1.47
N TYR A 189 20.63 16.23 1.50
CA TYR A 189 19.57 16.85 0.74
C TYR A 189 20.06 17.06 -0.70
N PRO A 190 19.22 16.87 -1.74
CA PRO A 190 19.70 16.98 -3.11
C PRO A 190 19.93 18.43 -3.55
N ASP A 191 20.98 18.65 -4.34
CA ASP A 191 21.17 19.92 -5.07
C ASP A 191 20.43 19.84 -6.41
N MET A 192 19.30 20.53 -6.51
CA MET A 192 18.45 20.45 -7.69
C MET A 192 19.07 21.05 -8.95
N ARG A 193 20.02 21.99 -8.84
CA ARG A 193 20.67 22.59 -10.01
C ARG A 193 21.64 21.59 -10.63
N GLU A 194 22.48 20.99 -9.80
CA GLU A 194 23.42 19.96 -10.25
C GLU A 194 22.68 18.70 -10.70
N THR A 195 21.59 18.34 -10.02
CA THR A 195 20.73 17.19 -10.40
C THR A 195 20.11 17.39 -11.78
N LEU A 196 19.57 18.58 -12.09
CA LEU A 196 18.98 18.88 -13.39
C LEU A 196 20.03 18.82 -14.51
N LYS A 197 21.20 19.45 -14.29
CA LYS A 197 22.35 19.41 -15.23
C LYS A 197 22.80 17.98 -15.53
N ALA A 198 22.91 17.14 -14.50
CA ALA A 198 23.29 15.75 -14.67
C ALA A 198 22.20 14.94 -15.40
N THR A 199 20.93 15.18 -15.10
CA THR A 199 19.79 14.50 -15.74
C THR A 199 19.80 14.73 -17.25
N GLU A 200 19.88 15.99 -17.68
CA GLU A 200 19.89 16.36 -19.10
C GLU A 200 21.09 15.73 -19.84
N THR A 201 22.28 15.79 -19.23
CA THR A 201 23.50 15.21 -19.82
C THR A 201 23.38 13.70 -19.97
N LEU A 202 22.93 13.01 -18.93
CA LEU A 202 22.80 11.55 -18.93
C LEU A 202 21.72 11.07 -19.91
N ALA A 203 20.57 11.75 -19.96
CA ALA A 203 19.51 11.43 -20.90
C ALA A 203 19.99 11.57 -22.35
N ASN A 204 20.73 12.65 -22.67
CA ASN A 204 21.32 12.86 -23.99
C ASN A 204 22.38 11.80 -24.35
N GLU A 205 23.02 11.18 -23.36
CA GLU A 205 23.95 10.07 -23.53
C GLU A 205 23.27 8.69 -23.55
N GLY A 206 21.94 8.65 -23.63
CA GLY A 206 21.16 7.43 -23.69
C GLY A 206 21.13 6.66 -22.37
N PHE A 207 21.37 7.31 -21.23
CA PHE A 207 20.99 6.75 -19.93
C PHE A 207 19.48 6.87 -19.72
N LEU A 208 18.97 6.05 -18.80
CA LEU A 208 17.58 6.04 -18.37
C LEU A 208 17.57 6.45 -16.89
N PRO A 209 17.68 7.75 -16.57
CA PRO A 209 17.86 8.20 -15.20
C PRO A 209 16.55 8.17 -14.41
N MET A 210 16.55 7.41 -13.31
CA MET A 210 15.59 7.54 -12.21
C MET A 210 16.18 8.53 -11.21
N VAL A 211 15.55 9.68 -10.99
CA VAL A 211 16.21 10.82 -10.35
C VAL A 211 15.72 11.06 -8.92
N TYR A 212 16.62 10.95 -7.94
CA TYR A 212 16.37 11.40 -6.56
C TYR A 212 16.25 12.92 -6.51
N CYS A 213 15.16 13.42 -5.94
CA CYS A 213 14.88 14.84 -5.90
C CYS A 213 14.18 15.30 -4.61
N VAL A 214 14.09 16.60 -4.43
CA VAL A 214 13.23 17.20 -3.40
C VAL A 214 11.75 16.95 -3.71
N ASP A 215 10.90 17.13 -2.70
CA ASP A 215 9.44 17.13 -2.84
C ASP A 215 8.91 18.44 -3.44
N ASP A 216 9.48 18.91 -4.56
CA ASP A 216 9.02 20.11 -5.29
C ASP A 216 8.35 19.69 -6.62
N PRO A 217 7.05 20.00 -6.87
CA PRO A 217 6.36 19.60 -8.09
C PRO A 217 6.94 20.25 -9.35
N ILE A 218 7.46 21.47 -9.24
CA ILE A 218 8.05 22.19 -10.37
C ILE A 218 9.38 21.53 -10.72
N ALA A 219 10.22 21.26 -9.71
CA ALA A 219 11.50 20.60 -9.94
C ALA A 219 11.32 19.17 -10.49
N ALA A 220 10.33 18.42 -9.98
CA ALA A 220 9.99 17.11 -10.52
C ALA A 220 9.58 17.19 -12.01
N LYS A 221 8.76 18.18 -12.38
CA LYS A 221 8.37 18.37 -13.78
C LYS A 221 9.56 18.73 -14.68
N GLN A 222 10.47 19.58 -14.20
CA GLN A 222 11.69 19.92 -14.92
C GLN A 222 12.60 18.71 -15.14
N LEU A 223 12.68 17.80 -14.17
CA LEU A 223 13.43 16.55 -14.32
C LEU A 223 12.80 15.62 -15.37
N GLU A 224 11.47 15.49 -15.38
CA GLU A 224 10.75 14.77 -16.43
C GLU A 224 11.06 15.35 -17.82
N GLU A 225 10.98 16.67 -17.98
CA GLU A 225 11.28 17.37 -19.23
C GLU A 225 12.75 17.22 -19.66
N ALA A 226 13.68 17.13 -18.70
CA ALA A 226 15.10 16.88 -18.93
C ALA A 226 15.42 15.43 -19.33
N GLY A 227 14.43 14.52 -19.32
CA GLY A 227 14.58 13.14 -19.75
C GLY A 227 14.69 12.11 -18.61
N ALA A 228 14.28 12.45 -17.38
CA ALA A 228 14.11 11.46 -16.33
C ALA A 228 13.05 10.43 -16.72
N VAL A 229 13.38 9.14 -16.62
CA VAL A 229 12.43 8.04 -16.86
C VAL A 229 11.56 7.75 -15.64
N ALA A 230 11.95 8.26 -14.48
CA ALA A 230 11.16 8.29 -13.25
C ALA A 230 11.68 9.42 -12.35
N VAL A 231 10.79 10.02 -11.56
CA VAL A 231 11.15 10.99 -10.53
C VAL A 231 10.97 10.37 -9.15
N MET A 232 11.92 10.63 -8.26
CA MET A 232 11.99 9.98 -6.96
C MET A 232 12.04 11.02 -5.84
N PRO A 233 10.92 11.70 -5.53
CA PRO A 233 10.89 12.71 -4.49
C PRO A 233 11.13 12.11 -3.11
N LEU A 234 11.85 12.86 -2.28
CA LEU A 234 12.14 12.46 -0.92
C LEU A 234 10.90 12.47 -0.02
N GLY A 235 10.75 11.47 0.85
CA GLY A 235 9.78 11.54 1.94
C GLY A 235 10.26 12.41 3.10
N ALA A 236 11.54 12.24 3.44
CA ALA A 236 12.31 12.99 4.44
C ALA A 236 13.82 12.76 4.18
N PRO A 237 14.74 13.45 4.89
CA PRO A 237 16.18 13.25 4.70
C PRO A 237 16.64 11.79 4.80
N ILE A 238 17.66 11.41 4.03
CA ILE A 238 18.15 10.04 3.90
C ILE A 238 18.51 9.46 5.27
N GLY A 239 17.94 8.28 5.58
CA GLY A 239 18.21 7.55 6.82
C GLY A 239 17.60 8.15 8.09
N SER A 240 16.79 9.21 7.99
CA SER A 240 16.13 9.84 9.15
C SER A 240 15.00 9.01 9.76
N GLY A 241 14.31 8.20 8.95
CA GLY A 241 13.18 7.38 9.39
C GLY A 241 11.93 8.18 9.80
N LEU A 242 11.81 9.42 9.33
CA LEU A 242 10.70 10.31 9.70
C LEU A 242 9.39 10.04 8.94
N GLY A 243 9.44 9.21 7.89
CA GLY A 243 8.32 8.98 6.99
C GLY A 243 8.07 10.16 6.05
N ILE A 244 6.89 10.21 5.43
CA ILE A 244 6.55 11.25 4.44
C ILE A 244 6.10 12.52 5.17
N GLN A 245 6.94 13.55 5.14
CA GLN A 245 6.66 14.82 5.83
C GLN A 245 5.58 15.63 5.12
N ASN A 246 5.65 15.70 3.80
CA ASN A 246 4.78 16.54 3.00
C ASN A 246 3.93 15.73 2.01
N ARG A 247 2.86 15.12 2.55
CA ARG A 247 1.94 14.29 1.77
C ARG A 247 1.24 15.06 0.64
N VAL A 248 0.99 16.36 0.86
CA VAL A 248 0.35 17.21 -0.14
C VAL A 248 1.23 17.31 -1.37
N THR A 249 2.52 17.58 -1.19
CA THR A 249 3.39 17.80 -2.33
C THR A 249 3.74 16.52 -3.08
N ILE A 250 3.89 15.40 -2.36
CA ILE A 250 4.01 14.08 -3.02
C ILE A 250 2.80 13.78 -3.90
N ARG A 251 1.57 14.09 -3.42
CA ARG A 251 0.36 13.93 -4.24
C ARG A 251 0.37 14.84 -5.47
N LEU A 252 0.77 16.12 -5.31
CA LEU A 252 0.87 17.06 -6.44
C LEU A 252 1.87 16.59 -7.50
N ILE A 253 3.03 16.05 -7.08
CA ILE A 253 4.00 15.43 -7.99
C ILE A 253 3.36 14.26 -8.73
N LYS A 254 2.67 13.35 -8.01
CA LYS A 254 2.05 12.19 -8.64
C LYS A 254 0.94 12.56 -9.63
N GLU A 255 0.14 13.57 -9.32
CA GLU A 255 -0.93 14.06 -10.21
C GLU A 255 -0.37 14.79 -11.45
N GLY A 256 0.80 15.43 -11.34
CA GLY A 256 1.40 16.22 -12.41
C GLY A 256 2.43 15.49 -13.30
N ALA A 257 2.97 14.37 -12.83
CA ALA A 257 4.00 13.61 -13.54
C ALA A 257 3.41 12.62 -14.55
N SER A 258 4.05 12.53 -15.72
CA SER A 258 3.71 11.53 -16.76
C SER A 258 4.58 10.27 -16.65
N VAL A 259 5.69 10.38 -15.91
CA VAL A 259 6.62 9.28 -15.61
C VAL A 259 6.32 8.68 -14.23
N PRO A 260 6.76 7.44 -13.95
CA PRO A 260 6.63 6.85 -12.63
C PRO A 260 7.20 7.74 -11.51
N VAL A 261 6.46 7.81 -10.40
CA VAL A 261 6.82 8.56 -9.20
C VAL A 261 7.05 7.57 -8.05
N LEU A 262 8.27 7.54 -7.53
CA LEU A 262 8.63 6.65 -6.42
C LEU A 262 9.04 7.47 -5.21
N VAL A 263 8.45 7.22 -4.04
CA VAL A 263 8.99 7.85 -2.81
C VAL A 263 10.33 7.19 -2.49
N ASP A 264 11.40 7.97 -2.46
CA ASP A 264 12.74 7.52 -2.06
C ASP A 264 13.14 8.23 -0.76
N ALA A 265 13.93 7.58 0.09
CA ALA A 265 14.42 8.14 1.35
C ALA A 265 13.35 8.54 2.38
N GLY A 266 13.78 8.69 3.63
CA GLY A 266 12.95 9.14 4.75
C GLY A 266 12.03 8.09 5.37
N VAL A 267 11.59 7.06 4.63
CA VAL A 267 10.81 5.93 5.17
C VAL A 267 11.50 5.32 6.40
N GLY A 268 10.75 5.13 7.49
CA GLY A 268 11.23 4.52 8.73
C GLY A 268 10.55 3.19 9.07
N THR A 269 9.28 3.03 8.72
CA THR A 269 8.50 1.83 9.04
C THR A 269 7.46 1.50 7.96
N ALA A 270 6.81 0.34 8.11
CA ALA A 270 5.80 -0.19 7.21
C ALA A 270 4.68 0.83 6.90
N SER A 271 4.15 1.52 7.91
CA SER A 271 3.07 2.50 7.68
C SER A 271 3.47 3.65 6.76
N ASP A 272 4.75 4.04 6.74
CA ASP A 272 5.21 5.12 5.85
C ASP A 272 5.18 4.68 4.38
N ALA A 273 5.61 3.44 4.13
CA ALA A 273 5.57 2.84 2.80
C ALA A 273 4.11 2.65 2.32
N ALA A 274 3.21 2.23 3.22
CA ALA A 274 1.79 2.15 2.90
C ALA A 274 1.22 3.53 2.52
N VAL A 275 1.54 4.59 3.27
CA VAL A 275 1.10 5.96 2.96
C VAL A 275 1.62 6.42 1.60
N ALA A 276 2.87 6.10 1.22
CA ALA A 276 3.38 6.43 -0.12
C ALA A 276 2.48 5.85 -1.22
N MET A 277 2.12 4.57 -1.07
CA MET A 277 1.28 3.88 -2.06
C MET A 277 -0.17 4.38 -2.02
N GLU A 278 -0.73 4.70 -0.85
CA GLU A 278 -2.06 5.31 -0.70
C GLU A 278 -2.15 6.70 -1.37
N LEU A 279 -1.03 7.43 -1.47
CA LEU A 279 -0.95 8.69 -2.21
C LEU A 279 -0.89 8.50 -3.74
N GLY A 280 -0.80 7.26 -4.20
CA GLY A 280 -0.79 6.90 -5.62
C GLY A 280 0.60 6.74 -6.24
N CYS A 281 1.68 6.78 -5.45
CA CYS A 281 3.03 6.53 -5.95
C CYS A 281 3.12 5.15 -6.64
N ASP A 282 3.97 5.06 -7.65
CA ASP A 282 4.16 3.83 -8.43
C ASP A 282 5.03 2.82 -7.69
N GLY A 283 5.85 3.29 -6.74
CA GLY A 283 6.63 2.46 -5.85
C GLY A 283 7.31 3.23 -4.73
N VAL A 284 8.09 2.50 -3.95
CA VAL A 284 8.88 3.02 -2.82
C VAL A 284 10.29 2.46 -2.90
N LEU A 285 11.29 3.33 -2.74
CA LEU A 285 12.69 2.96 -2.61
C LEU A 285 13.16 3.18 -1.17
N MET A 286 13.74 2.16 -0.56
CA MET A 286 14.28 2.28 0.80
C MET A 286 15.53 1.43 1.03
N ASN A 287 16.32 1.82 2.03
CA ASN A 287 17.49 1.05 2.47
C ASN A 287 17.58 0.99 4.00
N THR A 288 17.79 2.15 4.63
CA THR A 288 18.10 2.25 6.07
C THR A 288 17.03 1.61 6.96
N ALA A 289 15.73 1.81 6.64
CA ALA A 289 14.63 1.24 7.41
C ALA A 289 14.69 -0.29 7.53
N ILE A 290 15.17 -0.97 6.48
CA ILE A 290 15.34 -2.43 6.47
C ILE A 290 16.69 -2.79 7.10
N ALA A 291 17.78 -2.23 6.56
CA ALA A 291 19.14 -2.63 6.91
C ALA A 291 19.51 -2.37 8.38
N GLU A 292 19.02 -1.29 8.99
CA GLU A 292 19.29 -0.93 10.39
C GLU A 292 18.18 -1.43 11.36
N ALA A 293 17.19 -2.18 10.86
CA ALA A 293 16.21 -2.81 11.75
C ALA A 293 16.88 -3.87 12.64
N LYS A 294 16.30 -4.12 13.83
CA LYS A 294 16.73 -5.21 14.71
C LYS A 294 16.66 -6.59 14.03
N ASP A 295 15.70 -6.76 13.13
CA ASP A 295 15.50 -7.95 12.30
C ASP A 295 15.24 -7.50 10.84
N PRO A 296 16.31 -7.34 10.03
CA PRO A 296 16.19 -6.83 8.67
C PRO A 296 15.32 -7.68 7.75
N VAL A 297 15.38 -9.01 7.89
CA VAL A 297 14.59 -9.94 7.04
C VAL A 297 13.10 -9.82 7.36
N ARG A 298 12.74 -9.73 8.65
CA ARG A 298 11.35 -9.48 9.05
C ARG A 298 10.88 -8.10 8.61
N MET A 299 11.73 -7.08 8.71
CA MET A 299 11.38 -5.74 8.26
C MET A 299 11.18 -5.69 6.74
N ALA A 300 12.03 -6.36 5.96
CA ALA A 300 11.87 -6.49 4.52
C ALA A 300 10.50 -7.08 4.14
N ARG A 301 10.09 -8.17 4.81
CA ARG A 301 8.76 -8.75 4.63
C ARG A 301 7.64 -7.79 5.04
N ALA A 302 7.81 -7.04 6.12
CA ALA A 302 6.83 -6.06 6.56
C ALA A 302 6.65 -4.92 5.53
N MET A 303 7.76 -4.44 4.93
CA MET A 303 7.74 -3.42 3.89
C MET A 303 7.07 -3.91 2.62
N LYS A 304 7.32 -5.17 2.21
CA LYS A 304 6.60 -5.81 1.10
C LYS A 304 5.08 -5.73 1.30
N LEU A 305 4.61 -6.25 2.43
CA LEU A 305 3.18 -6.28 2.75
C LEU A 305 2.58 -4.87 2.84
N ALA A 306 3.35 -3.89 3.33
CA ALA A 306 2.90 -2.51 3.42
C ALA A 306 2.71 -1.86 2.05
N VAL A 307 3.65 -2.08 1.13
CA VAL A 307 3.55 -1.58 -0.24
C VAL A 307 2.36 -2.23 -0.97
N GLU A 308 2.19 -3.55 -0.85
CA GLU A 308 1.04 -4.28 -1.39
C GLU A 308 -0.29 -3.76 -0.82
N ALA A 309 -0.37 -3.63 0.52
CA ALA A 309 -1.56 -3.15 1.21
C ALA A 309 -1.92 -1.71 0.80
N GLY A 310 -0.95 -0.80 0.78
CA GLY A 310 -1.18 0.59 0.37
C GLY A 310 -1.59 0.70 -1.10
N ARG A 311 -1.03 -0.14 -1.98
CA ARG A 311 -1.44 -0.18 -3.39
C ARG A 311 -2.87 -0.68 -3.56
N HIS A 312 -3.24 -1.75 -2.87
CA HIS A 312 -4.62 -2.23 -2.85
C HIS A 312 -5.58 -1.19 -2.28
N ALA A 313 -5.20 -0.47 -1.22
CA ALA A 313 -6.01 0.60 -0.65
C ALA A 313 -6.23 1.77 -1.63
N TYR A 314 -5.19 2.14 -2.39
CA TYR A 314 -5.30 3.14 -3.45
C TYR A 314 -6.27 2.69 -4.56
N LEU A 315 -6.07 1.49 -5.10
CA LEU A 315 -6.91 0.94 -6.17
C LEU A 315 -8.37 0.71 -5.75
N SER A 316 -8.59 0.39 -4.48
CA SER A 316 -9.94 0.13 -3.94
C SER A 316 -10.77 1.41 -3.75
N GLY A 317 -10.14 2.59 -3.79
CA GLY A 317 -10.83 3.86 -3.53
C GLY A 317 -11.36 3.94 -2.10
N ARG A 318 -10.50 4.34 -1.14
CA ARG A 318 -10.89 4.47 0.26
C ARG A 318 -12.12 5.38 0.45
N MET A 319 -12.89 5.12 1.51
CA MET A 319 -13.98 6.01 1.91
C MET A 319 -13.49 7.44 2.16
N ALA A 320 -14.36 8.42 1.90
CA ALA A 320 -14.13 9.82 2.23
C ALA A 320 -13.97 10.01 3.74
N THR A 321 -13.07 10.91 4.14
CA THR A 321 -12.95 11.31 5.54
C THR A 321 -14.17 12.14 5.93
N ARG A 322 -14.73 11.84 7.10
CA ARG A 322 -15.89 12.55 7.66
C ARG A 322 -15.46 13.27 8.92
N LYS A 323 -16.06 14.42 9.19
CA LYS A 323 -15.80 15.21 10.41
C LYS A 323 -16.45 14.60 11.65
N TYR A 324 -17.57 13.90 11.47
CA TYR A 324 -18.36 13.28 12.53
C TYR A 324 -18.66 11.82 12.17
N ALA A 325 -19.02 11.04 13.19
CA ALA A 325 -19.49 9.67 12.99
C ALA A 325 -20.76 9.67 12.13
N ASP A 326 -20.83 8.71 11.22
CA ASP A 326 -22.01 8.42 10.42
C ASP A 326 -22.28 6.91 10.57
N PRO A 327 -23.45 6.51 11.07
CA PRO A 327 -23.76 5.11 11.36
C PRO A 327 -23.53 4.22 10.13
N SER A 328 -22.77 3.14 10.31
CA SER A 328 -22.57 2.12 9.26
C SER A 328 -23.79 1.21 9.09
N SER A 329 -24.72 1.25 10.04
CA SER A 329 -25.96 0.45 10.04
C SER A 329 -27.16 1.36 9.78
N PRO A 330 -28.20 0.87 9.08
CA PRO A 330 -29.43 1.61 8.89
C PRO A 330 -30.02 2.06 10.24
N LEU A 331 -30.50 3.30 10.31
CA LEU A 331 -31.18 3.84 11.50
C LEU A 331 -32.61 3.28 11.68
N ALA A 332 -33.16 2.65 10.64
CA ALA A 332 -34.44 1.96 10.72
C ALA A 332 -34.26 0.62 11.45
N GLY A 333 -35.08 0.38 12.48
CA GLY A 333 -35.04 -0.85 13.28
C GLY A 333 -34.06 -0.84 14.46
N LEU A 334 -33.69 0.35 14.98
CA LEU A 334 -32.98 0.47 16.25
C LEU A 334 -33.98 0.22 17.41
N ILE A 335 -33.59 -0.66 18.34
CA ILE A 335 -34.29 -0.93 19.61
C ILE A 335 -33.85 0.07 20.68
#